data_AF-A0A9P1PV92-F1
#
_entry.id   AF-A0A9P1PV92-F1
#
_cell.length_a   1.000
_cell.length_b   1.000
_cell.length_c   1.000
_cell.angle_alpha   90.00
_cell.angle_beta   90.00
_cell.angle_gamma   90.00
#
_symmetry.space_group_name_H-M   'P 1'
#
loop_
_entity.id
_entity.type
_entity.pdbx_description
1 polymer ?
#
loop_
_entity_poly.entity_id
_entity_poly.type
_entity_poly.pdbx_seq_one_letter_code
_entity_poly.pdbx_strand_id
1 'polypeptide(L)'
;MEEKRKTYLTSYIFLAIGLIPFILITIYIDDESPTELSLFLSAFIDNSLLGNVGMTSSLFPVFSKAISNYNALMAPFLSVVMYSFLIITKKLPAQSKKTKSSISNYIKTIINISLFYCIFLLVTCFFNIDLNGHGRLGRFGQSKYTLLLLYIMFYPCWFLMNCAMIGVYASFTNRFLAGRRAIDQ
;
A
#
# COMPACT_ATOMS: atom_id res chain seq x y z
N MET A 1 15.00 -22.42 7.29
CA MET A 1 13.90 -22.53 6.29
C MET A 1 12.55 -22.18 6.92
N GLU A 2 12.32 -22.59 8.17
CA GLU A 2 11.06 -22.36 8.90
C GLU A 2 10.75 -20.88 9.21
N GLU A 3 11.72 -20.07 9.61
CA GLU A 3 11.51 -18.63 9.90
C GLU A 3 11.08 -17.83 8.66
N LYS A 4 11.67 -18.13 7.50
CA LYS A 4 11.25 -17.53 6.21
C LYS A 4 9.81 -17.89 5.89
N ARG A 5 9.42 -19.16 6.11
CA ARG A 5 8.03 -19.62 5.93
C ARG A 5 7.07 -18.87 6.87
N LYS A 6 7.44 -18.69 8.14
CA LYS A 6 6.65 -17.94 9.13
C LYS A 6 6.47 -16.47 8.72
N THR A 7 7.53 -15.84 8.19
CA THR A 7 7.47 -14.47 7.66
C THR A 7 6.49 -14.38 6.49
N TYR A 8 6.64 -15.25 5.48
CA TYR A 8 5.75 -15.24 4.31
C TYR A 8 4.30 -15.50 4.68
N LEU A 9 4.04 -16.48 5.55
CA LEU A 9 2.68 -16.76 6.03
C LEU A 9 2.07 -15.53 6.72
N THR A 10 2.84 -14.84 7.56
CA THR A 10 2.38 -13.60 8.21
C THR A 10 2.05 -12.54 7.16
N SER A 11 2.91 -12.33 6.16
CA SER A 11 2.65 -11.38 5.08
C SER A 11 1.39 -11.71 4.29
N TYR A 12 1.14 -13.00 3.99
CA TYR A 12 -0.08 -13.42 3.31
C TYR A 12 -1.33 -13.20 4.16
N ILE A 13 -1.27 -13.41 5.47
CA ILE A 13 -2.41 -13.15 6.38
C ILE A 13 -2.75 -11.66 6.37
N PHE A 14 -1.77 -10.77 6.51
CA PHE A 14 -2.01 -9.32 6.48
C PHE A 14 -2.53 -8.85 5.11
N LEU A 15 -2.01 -9.41 4.03
CA LEU A 15 -2.50 -9.14 2.69
C LEU A 15 -3.96 -9.58 2.53
N ALA A 16 -4.31 -10.79 2.98
CA ALA A 16 -5.66 -11.32 2.92
C ALA A 16 -6.65 -10.51 3.78
N ILE A 17 -6.27 -10.15 5.01
CA ILE A 17 -7.09 -9.32 5.90
C ILE A 17 -7.39 -7.96 5.24
N GLY A 18 -6.37 -7.34 4.63
CA GLY A 18 -6.56 -6.06 3.94
C GLY A 18 -7.40 -6.14 2.67
N LEU A 19 -7.63 -7.33 2.10
CA LEU A 19 -8.54 -7.53 0.98
C LEU A 19 -10.02 -7.59 1.39
N ILE A 20 -10.32 -7.92 2.65
CA ILE A 20 -11.71 -8.09 3.12
C ILE A 20 -12.53 -6.81 2.95
N PRO A 21 -12.06 -5.61 3.33
CA PRO A 21 -12.86 -4.40 3.20
C PRO A 21 -13.17 -4.01 1.76
N PHE A 22 -12.37 -4.43 0.76
CA PHE A 22 -12.73 -4.21 -0.65
C PHE A 22 -14.02 -4.91 -1.01
N ILE A 23 -14.21 -6.15 -0.55
CA ILE A 23 -15.44 -6.92 -0.76
C ILE A 23 -16.61 -6.26 -0.04
N LEU A 24 -16.40 -5.83 1.21
CA LEU A 24 -17.44 -5.16 2.01
C LEU A 24 -17.87 -3.84 1.36
N ILE A 25 -16.93 -2.99 0.94
CA ILE A 25 -17.22 -1.73 0.23
C ILE A 25 -18.07 -2.02 -1.02
N THR A 26 -17.75 -3.05 -1.80
CA THR A 26 -18.55 -3.41 -2.98
C THR A 26 -19.97 -3.88 -2.64
N ILE A 27 -20.18 -4.55 -1.51
CA ILE A 27 -21.50 -5.02 -1.11
C ILE A 27 -22.36 -3.86 -0.56
N TYR A 28 -21.79 -3.00 0.28
CA TYR A 28 -22.54 -2.02 1.07
C TYR A 28 -22.67 -0.64 0.42
N ILE A 29 -21.75 -0.25 -0.47
CA ILE A 29 -21.84 1.05 -1.14
C ILE A 29 -22.50 0.85 -2.48
N ASP A 30 -23.68 1.40 -2.65
CA ASP A 30 -24.36 1.48 -3.95
C ASP A 30 -24.49 2.95 -4.39
N ASP A 31 -24.02 3.23 -5.61
CA ASP A 31 -24.10 4.54 -6.25
C ASP A 31 -25.37 4.70 -7.10
N GLU A 32 -26.02 3.60 -7.50
CA GLU A 32 -27.27 3.64 -8.29
C GLU A 32 -28.45 4.11 -7.44
N SER A 33 -28.45 3.78 -6.15
CA SER A 33 -29.46 4.18 -5.17
C SER A 33 -28.80 4.80 -3.93
N PRO A 34 -28.40 6.09 -3.97
CA PRO A 34 -27.64 6.70 -2.88
C PRO A 34 -28.42 6.65 -1.57
N THR A 35 -27.86 5.94 -0.59
CA THR A 35 -28.40 5.80 0.76
C THR A 35 -27.87 6.92 1.66
N GLU A 36 -28.50 7.14 2.81
CA GLU A 36 -27.96 8.07 3.83
C GLU A 36 -26.52 7.71 4.23
N LEU A 37 -26.22 6.40 4.27
CA LEU A 37 -24.87 5.90 4.53
C LEU A 37 -23.88 6.34 3.45
N SER A 38 -24.24 6.28 2.15
CA SER A 38 -23.33 6.66 1.07
C SER A 38 -23.07 8.17 1.06
N LEU A 39 -24.08 8.98 1.36
CA LEU A 39 -23.94 10.43 1.52
C LEU A 39 -23.07 10.80 2.72
N PHE A 40 -23.32 10.19 3.88
CA PHE A 40 -22.50 10.38 5.08
C PHE A 40 -21.04 9.99 4.81
N LEU A 41 -20.83 8.83 4.19
CA LEU A 41 -19.49 8.34 3.89
C LEU A 41 -18.76 9.27 2.91
N SER A 42 -19.43 9.75 1.86
CA SER A 42 -18.84 10.70 0.92
C SER A 42 -18.39 11.99 1.63
N ALA A 43 -19.26 12.55 2.47
CA ALA A 43 -18.94 13.75 3.25
C ALA A 43 -17.83 13.51 4.28
N PHE A 44 -17.81 12.34 4.93
CA PHE A 44 -16.75 11.96 5.85
C PHE A 44 -15.40 11.87 5.13
N ILE A 45 -15.35 11.26 3.95
CA ILE A 45 -14.11 11.12 3.17
C ILE A 45 -13.60 12.50 2.73
N ASP A 46 -14.48 13.39 2.28
CA ASP A 46 -14.10 14.74 1.82
C ASP A 46 -13.58 15.62 2.98
N ASN A 47 -14.17 15.50 4.17
CA ASN A 47 -13.82 16.35 5.31
C ASN A 47 -12.71 15.80 6.19
N SER A 48 -12.51 14.48 6.24
CA SER A 48 -11.63 13.83 7.22
C SER A 48 -10.54 12.96 6.61
N LEU A 49 -10.64 12.58 5.34
CA LEU A 49 -9.63 11.76 4.64
C LEU A 49 -9.01 12.54 3.48
N LEU A 50 -8.63 11.86 2.41
CA LEU A 50 -7.92 12.44 1.28
C LEU A 50 -8.86 13.01 0.21
N GLY A 51 -10.19 12.89 0.39
CA GLY A 51 -11.17 13.31 -0.61
C GLY A 51 -11.07 12.49 -1.90
N ASN A 52 -11.18 13.14 -3.05
CA ASN A 52 -11.05 12.47 -4.36
C ASN A 52 -9.58 12.25 -4.74
N VAL A 53 -9.09 11.03 -4.52
CA VAL A 53 -7.71 10.62 -4.87
C VAL A 53 -7.71 9.23 -5.51
N GLY A 54 -6.61 8.89 -6.18
CA GLY A 54 -6.41 7.61 -6.85
C GLY A 54 -7.09 7.53 -8.21
N MET A 55 -7.39 6.31 -8.64
CA MET A 55 -8.07 6.01 -9.88
C MET A 55 -9.57 5.94 -9.63
N THR A 56 -10.27 7.04 -9.93
CA THR A 56 -11.70 7.19 -9.64
C THR A 56 -12.56 6.87 -10.85
N SER A 57 -13.87 6.76 -10.65
CA SER A 57 -14.84 6.67 -11.74
C SER A 57 -16.00 7.60 -11.46
N SER A 58 -16.25 8.53 -12.37
CA SER A 58 -17.44 9.40 -12.34
C SER A 58 -18.79 8.67 -12.42
N LEU A 59 -18.81 7.41 -12.88
CA LEU A 59 -19.99 6.55 -12.88
C LEU A 59 -20.29 5.95 -11.50
N PHE A 60 -19.28 5.84 -10.64
CA PHE A 60 -19.36 5.27 -9.30
C PHE A 60 -18.63 6.18 -8.30
N PRO A 61 -19.12 7.42 -8.08
CA PRO A 61 -18.37 8.44 -7.39
C PRO A 61 -18.11 8.13 -5.91
N VAL A 62 -19.09 7.61 -5.17
CA VAL A 62 -18.92 7.29 -3.74
C VAL A 62 -18.12 6.00 -3.59
N PHE A 63 -18.43 4.96 -4.38
CA PHE A 63 -17.68 3.70 -4.35
C PHE A 63 -16.21 3.90 -4.69
N SER A 64 -15.90 4.62 -5.78
CA SER A 64 -14.53 4.86 -6.22
C SER A 64 -13.74 5.73 -5.24
N LYS A 65 -14.40 6.69 -4.59
CA LYS A 65 -13.81 7.51 -3.52
C LYS A 65 -13.50 6.67 -2.26
N ALA A 66 -14.42 5.79 -1.84
CA ALA A 66 -14.23 4.95 -0.67
C ALA A 66 -13.12 3.92 -0.85
N ILE A 67 -13.11 3.21 -1.98
CA ILE A 67 -12.11 2.18 -2.28
C ILE A 67 -10.70 2.78 -2.45
N SER A 68 -10.61 3.98 -3.04
CA SER A 68 -9.33 4.66 -3.23
C SER A 68 -8.71 5.13 -1.93
N ASN A 69 -9.50 5.76 -1.05
CA ASN A 69 -9.05 6.20 0.26
C ASN A 69 -8.67 5.03 1.15
N TYR A 70 -9.49 3.97 1.14
CA TYR A 70 -9.16 2.74 1.85
C TYR A 70 -7.81 2.19 1.39
N ASN A 71 -7.59 2.06 0.08
CA ASN A 71 -6.33 1.55 -0.45
C ASN A 71 -5.13 2.47 -0.11
N ALA A 72 -5.31 3.78 -0.24
CA ALA A 72 -4.28 4.77 0.04
C ALA A 72 -3.77 4.70 1.49
N LEU A 73 -4.68 4.54 2.45
CA LEU A 73 -4.38 4.58 3.88
C LEU A 73 -4.06 3.20 4.47
N MET A 74 -4.85 2.19 4.10
CA MET A 74 -4.79 0.90 4.78
C MET A 74 -3.58 0.06 4.37
N ALA A 75 -3.13 0.11 3.11
CA ALA A 75 -1.95 -0.63 2.69
C ALA A 75 -0.66 -0.17 3.43
N PRO A 76 -0.34 1.13 3.53
CA PRO A 76 0.75 1.60 4.39
C PRO A 76 0.54 1.21 5.84
N PHE A 77 -0.65 1.43 6.40
CA PHE A 77 -0.92 1.10 7.80
C PHE A 77 -0.68 -0.39 8.11
N LEU A 78 -1.29 -1.30 7.34
CA LEU A 78 -1.12 -2.74 7.55
C LEU A 78 0.32 -3.20 7.33
N SER A 79 1.06 -2.57 6.42
CA SER A 79 2.47 -2.91 6.21
C SER A 79 3.33 -2.58 7.44
N VAL A 80 3.05 -1.44 8.11
CA VAL A 80 3.73 -1.03 9.35
C VAL A 80 3.34 -1.94 10.50
N VAL A 81 2.06 -2.28 10.63
CA VAL A 81 1.57 -3.21 11.66
C VAL A 81 2.20 -4.59 11.48
N MET A 82 2.20 -5.12 10.25
CA MET A 82 2.83 -6.40 9.92
C MET A 82 4.32 -6.38 10.27
N TYR A 83 5.05 -5.36 9.84
CA TYR A 83 6.49 -5.26 10.08
C TYR A 83 6.80 -5.16 11.58
N SER A 84 6.05 -4.34 12.32
CA SER A 84 6.14 -4.22 13.78
C SER A 84 5.88 -5.55 14.47
N PHE A 85 4.85 -6.28 14.06
CA PHE A 85 4.53 -7.60 14.58
C PHE A 85 5.66 -8.60 14.33
N LEU A 86 6.27 -8.60 13.13
CA LEU A 86 7.39 -9.46 12.82
C LEU A 86 8.63 -9.14 13.68
N ILE A 87 8.88 -7.86 13.99
CA ILE A 87 9.95 -7.45 14.92
C ILE A 87 9.67 -7.97 16.33
N ILE A 88 8.48 -7.70 16.87
CA ILE A 88 8.09 -8.04 18.25
C ILE A 88 8.16 -9.56 18.45
N THR A 89 7.69 -10.33 17.46
CA THR A 89 7.70 -11.79 17.52
C THR A 89 9.04 -12.42 17.15
N LYS A 90 10.08 -11.61 16.89
CA LYS A 90 11.42 -12.05 16.47
C LYS A 90 11.39 -12.99 15.27
N LYS A 91 10.41 -12.82 14.36
CA LYS A 91 10.22 -13.66 13.18
C LYS A 91 10.99 -13.16 11.97
N LEU A 92 11.61 -11.98 12.02
CA LEU A 92 12.47 -11.52 10.93
C LEU A 92 13.66 -12.47 10.78
N PRO A 93 13.90 -13.03 9.58
CA PRO A 93 15.09 -13.81 9.35
C PRO A 93 16.32 -12.94 9.61
N ALA A 94 17.31 -13.48 10.33
CA ALA A 94 18.58 -12.81 10.55
C ALA A 94 19.12 -12.30 9.20
N GLN A 95 19.35 -10.99 9.09
CA GLN A 95 19.92 -10.40 7.88
C GLN A 95 21.21 -11.14 7.54
N SER A 96 21.26 -11.74 6.35
CA SER A 96 22.45 -12.46 5.92
C SER A 96 23.63 -11.48 5.94
N LYS A 97 24.64 -11.75 6.77
CA LYS A 97 25.89 -10.97 6.85
C LYS A 97 26.70 -10.97 5.54
N LYS A 98 26.21 -11.62 4.47
CA LYS A 98 27.02 -12.03 3.31
C LYS A 98 27.00 -11.11 2.09
N THR A 99 26.17 -10.08 2.02
CA THR A 99 26.25 -9.14 0.88
C THR A 99 27.17 -7.97 1.21
N LYS A 100 28.46 -8.14 0.85
CA LYS A 100 29.43 -7.04 0.64
C LYS A 100 29.00 -6.20 -0.58
N SER A 101 27.83 -5.59 -0.50
CA SER A 101 27.43 -4.54 -1.43
C SER A 101 28.15 -3.26 -1.03
N SER A 102 28.76 -2.56 -1.99
CA SER A 102 29.34 -1.24 -1.77
C SER A 102 28.30 -0.27 -1.22
N ILE A 103 28.71 0.64 -0.33
CA ILE A 103 27.86 1.70 0.21
C ILE A 103 27.20 2.50 -0.93
N SER A 104 27.93 2.72 -2.04
CA SER A 104 27.42 3.39 -3.24
C SER A 104 26.20 2.66 -3.83
N ASN A 105 26.24 1.32 -3.90
CA ASN A 105 25.11 0.53 -4.40
C ASN A 105 23.91 0.61 -3.46
N TYR A 106 24.14 0.63 -2.14
CA TYR A 106 23.08 0.81 -1.15
C TYR A 106 22.39 2.19 -1.29
N ILE A 107 23.16 3.26 -1.42
CA ILE A 107 22.64 4.62 -1.62
C ILE A 107 21.82 4.67 -2.92
N LYS A 108 22.34 4.12 -4.03
CA LYS A 108 21.61 4.04 -5.30
C LYS A 108 20.28 3.28 -5.15
N THR A 109 20.27 2.15 -4.44
CA THR A 109 19.04 1.40 -4.18
C THR A 109 18.03 2.21 -3.38
N ILE A 110 18.45 2.91 -2.32
CA ILE A 110 17.56 3.76 -1.51
C ILE A 110 16.97 4.89 -2.34
N ILE A 111 17.79 5.57 -3.15
CA ILE A 111 17.30 6.65 -4.01
C ILE A 111 16.28 6.11 -5.01
N ASN A 112 16.61 5.03 -5.71
CA ASN A 112 15.72 4.46 -6.74
C ASN A 112 14.39 3.97 -6.15
N ILE A 113 14.42 3.24 -5.03
CA ILE A 113 13.18 2.76 -4.40
C ILE A 113 12.34 3.91 -3.84
N SER A 114 12.97 4.96 -3.31
CA SER A 114 12.26 6.14 -2.81
C SER A 114 11.62 6.96 -3.92
N LEU A 115 12.31 7.12 -5.05
CA LEU A 115 11.75 7.78 -6.25
C LEU A 115 10.55 7.00 -6.79
N PHE A 116 10.70 5.67 -6.91
CA PHE A 116 9.61 4.81 -7.37
C PHE A 116 8.41 4.83 -6.40
N TYR A 117 8.67 4.82 -5.08
CA TYR A 117 7.65 4.96 -4.05
C TYR A 117 6.93 6.31 -4.12
N CYS A 118 7.66 7.39 -4.36
CA CYS A 118 7.10 8.74 -4.52
C CYS A 118 6.08 8.80 -5.66
N ILE A 119 6.35 8.15 -6.80
CA ILE A 119 5.41 8.11 -7.93
C ILE A 119 4.09 7.47 -7.52
N PHE A 120 4.12 6.32 -6.85
CA PHE A 120 2.88 5.68 -6.38
C PHE A 120 2.16 6.52 -5.34
N LEU A 121 2.90 7.18 -4.44
CA LEU A 121 2.31 8.03 -3.42
C LEU A 121 1.58 9.21 -4.07
N LEU A 122 2.17 9.84 -5.08
CA LEU A 122 1.51 10.88 -5.88
C LEU A 122 0.23 10.37 -6.55
N VAL A 123 0.32 9.23 -7.26
CA VAL A 123 -0.83 8.65 -7.96
C VAL A 123 -1.94 8.21 -7.01
N THR A 124 -1.59 7.64 -5.86
CA THR A 124 -2.57 7.01 -4.95
C THR A 124 -3.17 8.00 -3.96
N CYS A 125 -2.40 9.00 -3.52
CA CYS A 125 -2.77 9.87 -2.41
C CYS A 125 -2.95 11.35 -2.79
N PHE A 126 -2.51 11.79 -3.97
CA PHE A 126 -2.53 13.21 -4.34
C PHE A 126 -3.22 13.52 -5.66
N PHE A 127 -3.22 12.59 -6.61
CA PHE A 127 -3.88 12.79 -7.90
C PHE A 127 -5.26 12.13 -7.94
N ASN A 128 -6.17 12.78 -8.67
CA ASN A 128 -7.48 12.23 -9.02
C ASN A 128 -7.48 11.90 -10.52
N ILE A 129 -7.45 10.62 -10.85
CA ILE A 129 -7.45 10.13 -12.23
C ILE A 129 -8.83 9.52 -12.50
N ASP A 130 -9.73 10.29 -13.13
CA ASP A 130 -11.03 9.76 -13.55
C ASP A 130 -10.87 8.84 -14.76
N LEU A 131 -11.08 7.55 -14.53
CA LEU A 131 -10.89 6.51 -15.54
C LEU A 131 -11.86 6.69 -16.72
N ASN A 132 -13.06 7.24 -16.52
CA ASN A 132 -14.06 7.34 -17.60
C ASN A 132 -13.62 8.25 -18.74
N GLY A 133 -12.73 9.21 -18.49
CA GLY A 133 -12.15 10.08 -19.52
C GLY A 133 -11.00 9.45 -20.32
N HIS A 134 -10.54 8.24 -19.99
CA HIS A 134 -9.21 7.75 -20.40
C HIS A 134 -9.25 6.44 -21.21
N GLY A 135 -9.45 6.54 -22.53
CA GLY A 135 -9.10 5.50 -23.54
C GLY A 135 -9.16 4.03 -23.09
N ARG A 136 -8.02 3.32 -23.09
CA ARG A 136 -7.94 1.89 -22.74
C ARG A 136 -8.15 1.60 -21.24
N LEU A 137 -7.76 2.51 -20.36
CA LEU A 137 -7.89 2.35 -18.90
C LEU A 137 -9.33 2.58 -18.42
N GLY A 138 -10.14 3.31 -19.19
CA GLY A 138 -11.54 3.60 -18.87
C GLY A 138 -12.44 2.39 -18.80
N ARG A 139 -12.04 1.25 -19.38
CA ARG A 139 -12.74 -0.04 -19.19
C ARG A 139 -12.82 -0.46 -17.71
N PHE A 140 -11.84 -0.07 -16.90
CA PHE A 140 -11.87 -0.32 -15.46
C PHE A 140 -12.81 0.64 -14.72
N GLY A 141 -13.16 1.79 -15.28
CA GLY A 141 -14.12 2.73 -14.71
C GLY A 141 -15.58 2.43 -15.05
N GLN A 142 -15.83 1.64 -16.09
CA GLN A 142 -17.17 1.36 -16.64
C GLN A 142 -18.04 0.44 -15.80
N SER A 143 -17.46 -0.37 -14.92
CA SER A 143 -18.20 -1.25 -14.03
C SER A 143 -17.60 -1.21 -12.64
N LYS A 144 -18.46 -1.21 -11.62
CA LYS A 144 -18.08 -1.35 -10.22
C LYS A 144 -17.14 -2.54 -9.97
N TYR A 145 -17.39 -3.66 -10.65
CA TYR A 145 -16.59 -4.89 -10.49
C TYR A 145 -15.23 -4.82 -11.20
N THR A 146 -15.15 -4.14 -12.36
CA THR A 146 -13.85 -3.93 -13.03
C THR A 146 -12.99 -2.95 -12.25
N LEU A 147 -13.61 -1.93 -11.65
CA LEU A 147 -12.93 -1.00 -10.75
C LEU A 147 -12.44 -1.71 -9.48
N LEU A 148 -13.28 -2.55 -8.86
CA LEU A 148 -12.88 -3.40 -7.74
C LEU A 148 -11.67 -4.26 -8.10
N LEU A 149 -11.70 -4.93 -9.26
CA LEU A 149 -10.61 -5.81 -9.71
C LEU A 149 -9.29 -5.04 -9.84
N LEU A 150 -9.34 -3.82 -10.40
CA LEU A 150 -8.17 -2.94 -10.50
C LEU A 150 -7.56 -2.69 -9.11
N TYR A 151 -8.39 -2.36 -8.13
CA TYR A 151 -7.93 -2.10 -6.77
C TYR A 151 -7.44 -3.35 -6.03
N ILE A 152 -8.06 -4.51 -6.25
CA ILE A 152 -7.58 -5.79 -5.73
C ILE A 152 -6.20 -6.15 -6.30
N MET A 153 -5.91 -5.80 -7.57
CA MET A 153 -4.59 -5.98 -8.16
C MET A 153 -3.58 -4.94 -7.67
N PHE A 154 -4.03 -3.71 -7.44
CA PHE A 154 -3.17 -2.60 -7.04
C PHE A 154 -2.78 -2.65 -5.56
N TYR A 155 -3.67 -3.13 -4.68
CA TYR A 155 -3.44 -3.23 -3.24
C TYR A 155 -2.20 -4.06 -2.87
N PRO A 156 -2.01 -5.30 -3.38
CA PRO A 156 -0.80 -6.08 -3.15
C PRO A 156 0.48 -5.35 -3.57
N CYS A 157 0.46 -4.67 -4.72
CA CYS A 157 1.62 -3.90 -5.20
C CYS A 157 1.96 -2.77 -4.22
N TRP A 158 0.95 -2.02 -3.79
CA TRP A 158 1.13 -0.92 -2.84
C TRP A 158 1.60 -1.41 -1.46
N PHE A 159 1.00 -2.49 -0.96
CA PHE A 159 1.38 -3.14 0.30
C PHE A 159 2.83 -3.67 0.28
N LEU A 160 3.20 -4.42 -0.77
CA LEU A 160 4.54 -4.97 -0.92
C LEU A 160 5.60 -3.87 -1.07
N MET A 161 5.26 -2.77 -1.74
CA MET A 161 6.18 -1.66 -1.89
C MET A 161 6.44 -0.94 -0.57
N ASN A 162 5.41 -0.76 0.27
CA ASN A 162 5.58 -0.27 1.63
C ASN A 162 6.46 -1.23 2.47
N CYS A 163 6.23 -2.54 2.38
CA CYS A 163 7.06 -3.54 3.06
C CYS A 163 8.53 -3.47 2.60
N ALA A 164 8.76 -3.31 1.29
CA ALA A 164 10.09 -3.18 0.71
C ALA A 164 10.80 -1.91 1.19
N MET A 165 10.10 -0.77 1.22
CA MET A 165 10.60 0.48 1.77
C MET A 165 11.04 0.31 3.22
N ILE A 166 10.15 -0.20 4.09
CA ILE A 166 10.48 -0.41 5.51
C ILE A 166 11.69 -1.34 5.66
N GLY A 167 11.74 -2.44 4.90
CA GLY A 167 12.85 -3.39 4.93
C GLY A 167 14.20 -2.79 4.49
N VAL A 168 14.20 -1.98 3.43
CA VAL A 168 15.42 -1.30 2.93
C VAL A 168 15.92 -0.28 3.95
N TYR A 169 15.04 0.56 4.49
CA TYR A 169 15.42 1.57 5.48
C TYR A 169 15.91 0.93 6.78
N ALA A 170 15.24 -0.12 7.28
CA ALA A 170 15.70 -0.85 8.45
C ALA A 170 17.08 -1.49 8.22
N SER A 171 17.32 -2.07 7.04
CA SER A 171 18.64 -2.61 6.67
C SER A 171 19.72 -1.54 6.63
N PHE A 172 19.42 -0.36 6.10
CA PHE A 172 20.37 0.74 6.01
C PHE A 172 20.74 1.24 7.42
N THR A 173 19.75 1.49 8.27
CA THR A 173 19.97 1.95 9.65
C THR A 173 20.82 0.97 10.45
N ASN A 174 20.52 -0.34 10.36
CA ASN A 174 21.31 -1.37 11.05
C ASN A 174 22.77 -1.40 10.59
N ARG A 175 23.02 -1.26 9.28
CA ARG A 175 24.39 -1.22 8.74
C ARG A 175 25.13 0.05 9.13
N PHE A 176 24.47 1.20 9.06
CA PHE A 176 25.06 2.48 9.45
C PHE A 176 25.47 2.48 10.94
N LEU A 177 24.60 1.98 11.82
CA LEU A 177 24.90 1.84 13.24
C LEU A 177 26.01 0.82 13.51
N ALA A 178 26.02 -0.31 12.82
CA ALA A 178 27.09 -1.31 12.95
C ALA A 178 28.46 -0.75 12.50
N GLY A 179 28.49 0.04 11.42
CA GLY A 179 29.69 0.70 10.93
C GLY A 179 30.26 1.70 11.93
N ARG A 180 29.41 2.49 12.62
CA ARG A 180 29.87 3.40 13.69
C ARG A 180 30.47 2.67 14.88
N ARG A 181 29.80 1.62 15.37
CA ARG A 181 30.30 0.83 16.52
C ARG A 181 31.66 0.17 16.26
N ALA A 182 32.01 -0.09 15.01
CA ALA A 182 33.30 -0.66 14.63
C ALA A 182 34.43 0.39 14.52
N ILE A 183 34.10 1.69 14.50
CA ILE A 183 35.07 2.79 14.51
C ILE A 183 35.37 3.21 15.96
N ASP A 184 34.43 2.99 16.88
CA ASP A 184 34.55 3.31 18.31
C ASP A 184 35.24 2.19 19.15
N GLN A 185 35.72 1.11 18.52
CA GLN A 185 36.45 -0.01 19.12
C GLN A 185 37.87 -0.09 18.59
#